data_AF-A0A8S3UUS8-F1
#
_entry.id   AF-A0A8S3UUS8-F1
#
_cell.length_a   1.000
_cell.length_b   1.000
_cell.length_c   1.000
_cell.angle_alpha   90.00
_cell.angle_beta   90.00
_cell.angle_gamma   90.00
#
_symmetry.space_group_name_H-M   'P 1'
#
loop_
_entity.id
_entity.type
_entity.pdbx_description
1 polymer ?
#
loop_
_entity_poly.entity_id
_entity_poly.type
_entity_poly.pdbx_seq_one_letter_code
_entity_poly.pdbx_strand_id
1 'polypeptide(L)'
;MIFFSTKEEARKITKKKLEQENLGKLKPKIHHGNFDKYKFDRENFIEELSTIEEGQTINWTSMARKHNFKNLNNKMPLNSGQILMAYAKEQAPKTFITTTINKEGNLIEKTKTVYGRKIPLKEILEKENHRLHTAGVLRVNTDEYYDKLTQPELDKCLTNLQENHHCNSNTETKRNILKAIQRSRNIKVWHVHSDILSHTYINFMISYMYDSANFLTSKEYLERNPTIKDIDIQKIVERPQLYILGQSGKNSTT
;
A
#
# COMPACT_ATOMS: atom_id res chain seq x y z
N MET A 1 -5.74 41.95 -11.42
CA MET A 1 -7.13 41.47 -11.26
C MET A 1 -7.07 40.22 -10.39
N ILE A 2 -7.54 40.28 -9.14
CA ILE A 2 -7.59 39.12 -8.24
C ILE A 2 -8.95 38.45 -8.48
N PHE A 3 -8.96 37.29 -9.12
CA PHE A 3 -10.18 36.52 -9.34
C PHE A 3 -10.53 35.74 -8.07
N PHE A 4 -11.65 36.10 -7.44
CA PHE A 4 -12.19 35.34 -6.32
C PHE A 4 -13.19 34.32 -6.87
N SER A 5 -12.91 33.04 -6.68
CA SER A 5 -13.82 31.95 -7.04
C SER A 5 -14.93 31.82 -6.00
N THR A 6 -16.14 31.46 -6.43
CA THR A 6 -17.26 31.19 -5.53
C THR A 6 -17.00 29.92 -4.71
N LYS A 7 -17.68 29.80 -3.55
CA LYS A 7 -17.53 28.65 -2.62
C LYS A 7 -17.88 27.31 -3.30
N GLU A 8 -18.84 27.34 -4.21
CA GLU A 8 -19.25 26.22 -5.07
C GLU A 8 -18.16 25.80 -6.05
N GLU A 9 -17.52 26.75 -6.74
CA GLU A 9 -16.42 26.48 -7.67
C GLU A 9 -15.18 25.95 -6.95
N ALA A 10 -14.84 26.52 -5.79
CA ALA A 10 -13.74 26.03 -4.96
C ALA A 10 -13.98 24.57 -4.50
N ARG A 11 -15.23 24.22 -4.14
CA ARG A 11 -15.61 22.83 -3.82
C ARG A 11 -15.46 21.90 -5.02
N LYS A 12 -15.93 22.30 -6.21
CA LYS A 12 -15.79 21.52 -7.45
C LYS A 12 -14.31 21.28 -7.80
N ILE A 13 -13.48 22.30 -7.69
CA ILE A 13 -12.02 22.20 -7.92
C ILE A 13 -11.39 21.23 -6.90
N THR A 14 -11.75 21.36 -5.62
CA THR A 14 -11.24 20.48 -4.55
C THR A 14 -11.65 19.02 -4.78
N LYS A 15 -12.92 18.79 -5.16
CA LYS A 15 -13.45 17.45 -5.42
C LYS A 15 -12.79 16.80 -6.64
N LYS A 16 -12.63 17.54 -7.74
CA LYS A 16 -11.92 17.10 -8.94
C LYS A 16 -10.45 16.79 -8.66
N LYS A 17 -9.80 17.60 -7.80
CA LYS A 17 -8.42 17.35 -7.37
C LYS A 17 -8.32 16.10 -6.50
N LEU A 18 -9.26 15.91 -5.57
CA LEU A 18 -9.33 14.71 -4.73
C LEU A 18 -9.56 13.45 -5.56
N GLU A 19 -10.42 13.52 -6.58
CA GLU A 19 -10.61 12.44 -7.55
C GLU A 19 -9.32 12.16 -8.33
N GLN A 20 -8.59 13.19 -8.78
CA GLN A 20 -7.30 13.02 -9.46
C GLN A 20 -6.18 12.48 -8.55
N GLU A 21 -6.20 12.81 -7.25
CA GLU A 21 -5.31 12.25 -6.23
C GLU A 21 -5.65 10.77 -5.96
N ASN A 22 -6.94 10.44 -5.85
CA ASN A 22 -7.42 9.06 -5.72
C ASN A 22 -7.12 8.21 -6.98
N LEU A 23 -7.15 8.83 -8.16
CA LEU A 23 -6.78 8.22 -9.44
C LEU A 23 -5.25 8.13 -9.65
N GLY A 24 -4.43 8.57 -8.68
CA GLY A 24 -2.98 8.52 -8.74
C GLY A 24 -2.33 9.48 -9.75
N LYS A 25 -3.12 10.29 -10.47
CA LYS A 25 -2.65 11.27 -11.45
C LYS A 25 -1.93 12.46 -10.80
N LEU A 26 -2.23 12.72 -9.52
CA LEU A 26 -1.55 13.70 -8.69
C LEU A 26 -1.09 13.03 -7.41
N LYS A 27 0.20 13.20 -7.05
CA LYS A 27 0.66 12.81 -5.71
C LYS A 27 -0.05 13.70 -4.68
N PRO A 28 -0.59 13.14 -3.59
CA PRO A 28 -1.15 13.94 -2.52
C PRO A 28 -0.08 14.90 -2.02
N LYS A 29 -0.44 16.16 -1.85
CA LYS A 29 0.51 17.17 -1.36
C LYS A 29 0.89 16.79 0.07
N ILE A 30 2.15 16.42 0.27
CA ILE A 30 2.70 16.20 1.60
C ILE A 30 3.00 17.58 2.17
N HIS A 31 2.22 18.00 3.15
CA HIS A 31 2.32 19.32 3.77
C HIS A 31 3.35 19.40 4.91
N HIS A 32 4.18 18.36 5.06
CA HIS A 32 5.24 18.28 6.07
C HIS A 32 6.56 17.82 5.44
N GLY A 33 7.68 18.25 6.02
CA GLY A 33 9.00 17.72 5.69
C GLY A 33 9.31 16.44 6.49
N ASN A 34 10.57 16.01 6.46
CA ASN A 34 11.06 14.96 7.36
C ASN A 34 10.80 15.36 8.83
N PHE A 35 10.22 14.45 9.62
CA PHE A 35 9.90 14.63 11.03
C PHE A 35 11.13 14.88 11.92
N ASP A 36 12.33 14.50 11.50
CA ASP A 36 13.58 14.78 12.22
C ASP A 36 13.93 16.28 12.27
N LYS A 37 13.33 17.07 11.38
CA LYS A 37 13.52 18.54 11.34
C LYS A 37 12.67 19.27 12.37
N TYR A 38 11.92 18.56 13.20
CA TYR A 38 11.04 19.13 14.21
C TYR A 38 11.43 18.63 15.61
N LYS A 39 11.41 19.57 16.55
CA LYS A 39 11.75 19.38 17.96
C LYS A 39 10.48 19.53 18.79
N PHE A 40 10.16 18.48 19.54
CA PHE A 40 9.07 18.44 20.51
C PHE A 40 9.28 17.23 21.42
N ASP A 41 8.58 17.22 22.55
CA ASP A 41 8.57 16.11 23.47
C ASP A 41 7.74 14.96 22.88
N ARG A 42 8.42 14.01 22.23
CA ARG A 42 7.80 12.90 21.49
C ARG A 42 7.15 11.88 22.43
N GLU A 43 7.79 11.60 23.56
CA GLU A 43 7.37 10.57 24.50
C GLU A 43 6.07 11.00 25.19
N ASN A 44 6.07 12.21 25.76
CA ASN A 44 4.90 12.79 26.41
C ASN A 44 3.73 13.01 25.42
N PHE A 45 4.03 13.35 24.16
CA PHE A 45 3.01 13.44 23.12
C PHE A 45 2.34 12.09 22.80
N ILE A 46 3.12 11.01 22.73
CA ILE A 46 2.58 9.67 22.48
C ILE A 46 1.76 9.18 23.69
N GLU A 47 2.23 9.45 24.90
CA GLU A 47 1.51 9.15 26.13
C GLU A 47 0.15 9.86 26.16
N GLU A 48 0.12 11.17 25.91
CA GLU A 48 -1.13 11.93 25.84
C GLU A 48 -2.07 11.42 24.74
N LEU A 49 -1.55 11.07 23.56
CA LEU A 49 -2.37 10.47 22.50
C LEU A 49 -3.01 9.15 22.93
N SER A 50 -2.36 8.37 23.79
CA SER A 50 -2.89 7.08 24.27
C SER A 50 -4.05 7.24 25.26
N THR A 51 -4.23 8.43 25.83
CA THR A 51 -5.30 8.75 26.77
C THR A 51 -6.58 9.30 26.11
N ILE A 52 -6.52 9.60 24.80
CA ILE A 52 -7.66 10.17 24.06
C ILE A 52 -8.57 9.04 23.56
N GLU A 53 -9.87 9.16 23.83
CA GLU A 53 -10.88 8.17 23.43
C GLU A 53 -11.18 8.21 21.92
N GLU A 54 -11.59 7.06 21.37
CA GLU A 54 -11.92 6.94 19.94
C GLU A 54 -13.15 7.79 19.59
N GLY A 55 -12.99 8.69 18.61
CA GLY A 55 -14.04 9.62 18.17
C GLY A 55 -13.98 11.01 18.82
N GLN A 56 -13.14 11.21 19.83
CA GLN A 56 -12.94 12.54 20.42
C GLN A 56 -12.27 13.49 19.42
N THR A 57 -12.78 14.73 19.35
CA THR A 57 -12.26 15.73 18.41
C THR A 57 -10.95 16.32 18.95
N ILE A 58 -9.83 16.05 18.26
CA ILE A 58 -8.51 16.54 18.67
C ILE A 58 -8.22 17.91 18.05
N ASN A 59 -7.92 18.92 18.88
CA ASN A 59 -7.38 20.19 18.43
C ASN A 59 -5.86 20.10 18.27
N TRP A 60 -5.41 19.68 17.09
CA TRP A 60 -4.00 19.46 16.79
C TRP A 60 -3.10 20.70 16.94
N THR A 61 -3.64 21.89 16.71
CA THR A 61 -2.88 23.14 16.90
C THR A 61 -2.65 23.42 18.38
N SER A 62 -3.63 23.10 19.24
CA SER A 62 -3.50 23.18 20.69
C SER A 62 -2.49 22.17 21.22
N MET A 63 -2.58 20.92 20.76
CA MET A 63 -1.60 19.86 21.05
C MET A 63 -0.18 20.28 20.69
N ALA A 64 0.02 20.88 19.49
CA ALA A 64 1.32 21.37 19.06
C ALA A 64 1.89 22.47 19.97
N ARG A 65 1.03 23.34 20.53
CA ARG A 65 1.47 24.34 21.52
C ARG A 65 1.83 23.69 22.85
N LYS A 66 1.00 22.75 23.32
CA LYS A 66 1.20 22.03 24.59
C LYS A 66 2.54 21.31 24.63
N HIS A 67 2.91 20.60 23.55
CA HIS A 67 4.18 19.87 23.45
C HIS A 67 5.34 20.72 22.87
N ASN A 68 5.20 22.05 22.85
CA ASN A 68 6.26 22.98 22.44
C ASN A 68 6.84 22.68 21.04
N PHE A 69 5.98 22.33 20.08
CA PHE A 69 6.37 21.88 18.75
C PHE A 69 7.06 22.98 17.94
N LYS A 70 8.32 22.76 17.58
CA LYS A 70 9.19 23.74 16.91
C LYS A 70 9.93 23.12 15.74
N ASN A 71 10.30 23.95 14.77
CA ASN A 71 11.25 23.58 13.72
C ASN A 71 12.71 23.74 14.20
N LEU A 72 13.68 23.41 13.34
CA LEU A 72 15.11 23.61 13.62
C LEU A 72 15.49 25.06 14.00
N ASN A 73 14.71 26.05 13.56
CA ASN A 73 14.90 27.46 13.88
C ASN A 73 14.19 27.88 15.19
N ASN A 74 13.79 26.92 16.02
CA ASN A 74 13.07 27.11 17.29
C ASN A 74 11.74 27.89 17.18
N LYS A 75 11.16 27.97 15.98
CA LYS A 75 9.86 28.62 15.73
C LYS A 75 8.78 27.57 15.49
N MET A 76 7.57 27.85 15.97
CA MET A 76 6.41 27.00 15.70
C MET A 76 5.95 27.22 14.25
N PRO A 77 5.88 26.17 13.41
CA PRO A 77 5.37 26.30 12.05
C PRO A 77 3.89 26.71 12.04
N LEU A 78 3.48 27.50 11.04
CA LEU A 78 2.08 27.90 10.83
C LEU A 78 1.14 26.70 10.64
N ASN A 79 1.66 25.61 10.07
CA ASN A 79 0.96 24.35 9.84
C ASN A 79 1.29 23.27 10.88
N SER A 80 1.75 23.64 12.08
CA SER A 80 2.20 22.72 13.13
C SER A 80 1.16 21.64 13.49
N GLY A 81 -0.12 21.98 13.58
CA GLY A 81 -1.17 21.00 13.86
C GLY A 81 -1.30 19.91 12.78
N GLN A 82 -1.14 20.28 11.50
CA GLN A 82 -1.19 19.31 10.39
C GLN A 82 0.03 18.38 10.41
N ILE A 83 1.20 18.92 10.74
CA ILE A 83 2.44 18.15 10.85
C ILE A 83 2.34 17.17 12.02
N LEU A 84 1.86 17.63 13.18
CA LEU A 84 1.74 16.81 14.38
C LEU A 84 0.68 15.70 14.22
N MET A 85 -0.44 16.00 13.52
CA MET A 85 -1.42 14.98 13.14
C MET A 85 -0.81 13.92 12.20
N ALA A 86 0.01 14.33 11.24
CA ALA A 86 0.68 13.40 10.34
C ALA A 86 1.67 12.50 11.11
N TYR A 87 2.41 13.07 12.06
CA TYR A 87 3.29 12.31 12.95
C TYR A 87 2.51 11.30 13.80
N ALA A 88 1.39 11.71 14.42
CA ALA A 88 0.52 10.82 15.21
C ALA A 88 -0.01 9.63 14.39
N LYS A 89 -0.31 9.85 13.11
CA LYS A 89 -0.74 8.78 12.19
C LYS A 89 0.37 7.79 11.86
N GLU A 90 1.63 8.20 11.97
CA GLU A 90 2.80 7.37 11.70
C GLU A 90 3.27 6.56 12.92
N GLN A 91 2.96 7.01 14.13
CA GLN A 91 3.35 6.30 15.35
C GLN A 91 2.43 5.09 15.64
N ALA A 92 3.07 3.92 15.78
CA ALA A 92 2.57 2.75 16.48
C ALA A 92 3.41 2.57 17.75
N PRO A 93 2.90 2.01 18.86
CA PRO A 93 1.67 1.21 19.01
C PRO A 93 0.38 2.04 19.19
N LYS A 94 -0.76 1.44 18.84
CA LYS A 94 -2.09 2.01 19.08
C LYS A 94 -2.78 1.29 20.22
N THR A 95 -3.24 2.06 21.20
CA THR A 95 -4.01 1.55 22.32
C THR A 95 -5.50 1.77 22.02
N PHE A 96 -6.30 0.72 22.13
CA PHE A 96 -7.74 0.76 21.91
C PHE A 96 -8.47 0.43 23.20
N ILE A 97 -9.55 1.15 23.49
CA ILE A 97 -10.50 0.76 24.53
C ILE A 97 -11.50 -0.19 23.88
N THR A 98 -11.55 -1.43 24.38
CA THR A 98 -12.48 -2.46 23.88
C THR A 98 -13.50 -2.79 24.96
N THR A 99 -14.79 -2.66 24.64
CA THR A 99 -15.87 -3.10 25.53
C THR A 99 -16.04 -4.61 25.40
N THR A 100 -15.90 -5.34 26.51
CA THR A 100 -16.09 -6.80 26.57
C THR A 100 -17.12 -7.11 27.64
N ILE A 101 -17.95 -8.13 27.46
CA ILE A 101 -18.87 -8.56 28.52
C ILE A 101 -18.14 -9.55 29.42
N ASN A 102 -18.12 -9.31 30.73
CA ASN A 102 -17.51 -10.22 31.70
C ASN A 102 -18.40 -11.45 31.96
N LYS A 103 -17.93 -12.40 32.78
CA LYS A 103 -18.67 -13.64 33.06
C LYS A 103 -19.98 -13.37 33.81
N GLU A 104 -20.06 -12.22 34.49
CA GLU A 104 -21.21 -11.74 35.24
C GLU A 104 -22.22 -10.96 34.37
N GLY A 105 -21.98 -10.84 33.06
CA GLY A 105 -22.90 -10.17 32.13
C GLY A 105 -22.77 -8.64 32.07
N ASN A 106 -21.80 -8.06 32.77
CA ASN A 106 -21.56 -6.62 32.79
C ASN A 106 -20.61 -6.20 31.66
N LEU A 107 -20.90 -5.06 31.03
CA LEU A 107 -20.02 -4.43 30.06
C LEU A 107 -18.80 -3.85 30.79
N ILE A 108 -17.60 -4.31 30.45
CA ILE A 108 -16.33 -3.80 30.98
C ILE A 108 -15.45 -3.27 29.87
N GLU A 109 -14.82 -2.12 30.11
CA GLU A 109 -13.83 -1.55 29.19
C GLU A 109 -12.44 -2.13 29.49
N LYS A 110 -11.75 -2.59 28.44
CA LYS A 110 -10.38 -3.09 28.51
C LYS A 110 -9.49 -2.39 27.50
N THR A 111 -8.43 -1.80 28.01
CA THR A 111 -7.34 -1.21 27.24
C THR A 111 -6.50 -2.31 26.58
N LYS A 112 -6.42 -2.33 25.25
CA LYS A 112 -5.58 -3.26 24.47
C LYS A 112 -4.60 -2.48 23.61
N THR A 113 -3.32 -2.69 23.85
CA THR A 113 -2.24 -2.18 22.99
C THR A 113 -2.01 -3.14 21.83
N VAL A 114 -2.16 -2.64 20.61
CA VAL A 114 -1.89 -3.39 19.39
C VAL A 114 -0.47 -3.08 18.93
N TYR A 115 0.40 -4.08 19.04
CA TYR A 115 1.81 -4.02 18.67
C TYR A 115 2.06 -4.39 17.20
N GLY A 116 1.02 -4.47 16.38
CA GLY A 116 1.14 -4.87 14.98
C GLY A 116 0.32 -4.00 14.04
N ARG A 117 0.89 -3.70 12.88
CA ARG A 117 0.19 -3.06 11.76
C ARG A 117 0.05 -4.07 10.63
N LYS A 118 -1.20 -4.36 10.26
CA LYS A 118 -1.54 -5.02 9.00
C LYS A 118 -1.96 -3.97 7.98
N ILE A 119 -1.33 -3.99 6.81
CA ILE A 119 -1.81 -3.25 5.65
C ILE A 119 -2.82 -4.16 4.93
N PRO A 120 -4.04 -3.69 4.62
CA PRO A 120 -5.02 -4.53 3.93
C PRO A 120 -4.45 -5.08 2.62
N LEU A 121 -4.50 -6.41 2.45
CA LEU A 121 -3.94 -7.07 1.27
C LEU A 121 -4.52 -6.48 -0.02
N LYS A 122 -5.83 -6.23 -0.06
CA LYS A 122 -6.52 -5.61 -1.19
C LYS A 122 -5.89 -4.28 -1.61
N GLU A 123 -5.54 -3.42 -0.66
CA GLU A 123 -4.90 -2.12 -0.93
C GLU A 123 -3.52 -2.31 -1.59
N ILE A 124 -2.73 -3.28 -1.09
CA ILE A 124 -1.43 -3.59 -1.67
C ILE A 124 -1.58 -4.11 -3.09
N LEU A 125 -2.53 -5.03 -3.32
CA LEU A 125 -2.76 -5.63 -4.63
C LEU A 125 -3.30 -4.62 -5.64
N GLU A 126 -4.21 -3.75 -5.26
CA GLU A 126 -4.72 -2.69 -6.14
C GLU A 126 -3.59 -1.74 -6.58
N LYS A 127 -2.76 -1.32 -5.62
CA LYS A 127 -1.62 -0.44 -5.87
C LYS A 127 -0.57 -1.11 -6.77
N GLU A 128 -0.21 -2.36 -6.49
CA GLU A 128 0.79 -3.08 -7.28
C GLU A 128 0.27 -3.45 -8.68
N ASN A 129 -0.99 -3.87 -8.81
CA ASN A 129 -1.61 -4.07 -10.12
C ASN A 129 -1.58 -2.78 -10.95
N HIS A 130 -1.97 -1.65 -10.36
CA HIS A 130 -1.94 -0.36 -11.04
C HIS A 130 -0.52 0.01 -11.49
N ARG A 131 0.48 -0.19 -10.62
CA ARG A 131 1.90 0.03 -10.96
C ARG A 131 2.35 -0.82 -12.14
N LEU A 132 2.02 -2.11 -12.13
CA LEU A 132 2.44 -3.06 -13.18
C LEU A 132 1.72 -2.83 -14.50
N HIS A 133 0.44 -2.46 -14.47
CA HIS A 133 -0.30 -2.02 -15.66
C HIS A 133 0.32 -0.76 -16.26
N THR A 134 0.63 0.24 -15.43
CA THR A 134 1.26 1.50 -15.88
C THR A 134 2.66 1.27 -16.44
N ALA A 135 3.40 0.33 -15.84
CA ALA A 135 4.71 -0.07 -16.34
C ALA A 135 4.65 -0.86 -17.66
N GLY A 136 3.47 -1.29 -18.12
CA GLY A 136 3.32 -2.01 -19.39
C GLY A 136 3.95 -3.41 -19.40
N VAL A 137 4.19 -4.00 -18.22
CA VAL A 137 4.88 -5.30 -18.09
C VAL A 137 3.94 -6.50 -18.09
N LEU A 138 2.62 -6.27 -18.05
CA LEU A 138 1.61 -7.32 -17.98
C LEU A 138 1.24 -7.86 -19.37
N ARG A 139 1.07 -9.18 -19.46
CA ARG A 139 0.53 -9.88 -20.64
C ARG A 139 -1.00 -10.00 -20.55
N VAL A 140 -1.67 -8.88 -20.30
CA VAL A 140 -3.15 -8.85 -20.25
C VAL A 140 -3.65 -8.26 -21.56
N ASN A 141 -4.33 -9.08 -22.36
CA ASN A 141 -4.94 -8.66 -23.62
C ASN A 141 -6.47 -8.60 -23.51
N THR A 142 -7.10 -7.88 -24.44
CA THR A 142 -8.57 -7.78 -24.55
C THR A 142 -9.18 -9.09 -25.01
N ASP A 143 -10.48 -9.31 -24.76
CA ASP A 143 -11.16 -10.50 -25.27
C ASP A 143 -11.09 -10.59 -26.80
N GLU A 144 -11.21 -9.45 -27.49
CA GLU A 144 -11.06 -9.32 -28.94
C GLU A 144 -9.71 -9.84 -29.47
N TYR A 145 -8.63 -9.67 -28.70
CA TYR A 145 -7.32 -10.22 -29.05
C TYR A 145 -7.36 -11.74 -29.06
N TYR A 146 -7.93 -12.35 -28.02
CA TYR A 146 -8.04 -13.81 -27.94
C TYR A 146 -8.98 -14.37 -29.00
N ASP A 147 -10.01 -13.61 -29.37
CA ASP A 147 -11.00 -14.03 -30.36
C ASP A 147 -10.41 -14.12 -31.78
N LYS A 148 -9.38 -13.32 -32.05
CA LYS A 148 -8.62 -13.32 -33.32
C LYS A 148 -7.55 -14.42 -33.40
N LEU A 149 -7.20 -15.05 -32.29
CA LEU A 149 -6.18 -16.12 -32.29
C LEU A 149 -6.68 -17.34 -33.05
N THR A 150 -5.85 -17.80 -33.99
CA THR A 150 -6.06 -19.03 -34.76
C THR A 150 -5.75 -20.27 -33.90
N GLN A 151 -6.25 -21.45 -34.29
CA GLN A 151 -5.94 -22.69 -33.58
C GLN A 151 -4.43 -22.97 -33.47
N PRO A 152 -3.61 -22.83 -34.53
CA PRO A 152 -2.17 -23.05 -34.44
C PRO A 152 -1.48 -22.11 -33.45
N GLU A 153 -1.95 -20.86 -33.34
CA GLU A 153 -1.41 -19.90 -32.39
C GLU A 153 -1.79 -20.23 -30.95
N LEU A 154 -3.03 -20.69 -30.73
CA LEU A 154 -3.49 -21.15 -29.42
C LEU A 154 -2.67 -22.37 -28.96
N ASP A 155 -2.45 -23.34 -29.84
CA ASP A 155 -1.66 -24.54 -29.54
C ASP A 155 -0.20 -24.19 -29.25
N LYS A 156 0.40 -23.29 -30.04
CA LYS A 156 1.73 -22.76 -29.76
C LYS A 156 1.81 -22.09 -28.39
N CYS A 157 0.80 -21.30 -28.02
CA CYS A 157 0.75 -20.65 -26.71
C CYS A 157 0.64 -21.66 -25.57
N LEU A 158 -0.24 -22.65 -25.68
CA LEU A 158 -0.43 -23.68 -24.65
C LEU A 158 0.81 -24.58 -24.51
N THR A 159 1.47 -24.94 -25.61
CA THR A 159 2.72 -25.69 -25.57
C THR A 159 3.85 -24.91 -24.89
N ASN A 160 3.96 -23.60 -25.17
CA ASN A 160 4.93 -22.75 -24.48
C ASN A 160 4.66 -22.63 -22.97
N LEU A 161 3.40 -22.76 -22.56
CA LEU A 161 2.97 -22.77 -21.16
C LEU A 161 3.06 -24.16 -20.51
N GLN A 162 3.53 -25.17 -21.25
CA GLN A 162 3.57 -26.57 -20.81
C GLN A 162 2.17 -27.19 -20.54
N GLU A 163 1.11 -26.60 -21.09
CA GLU A 163 -0.29 -27.03 -20.93
C GLU A 163 -0.75 -27.95 -22.07
N ASN A 164 0.13 -28.88 -22.47
CA ASN A 164 -0.07 -29.74 -23.65
C ASN A 164 -1.29 -30.68 -23.52
N HIS A 165 -1.71 -30.98 -22.29
CA HIS A 165 -2.89 -31.82 -22.02
C HIS A 165 -4.18 -31.22 -22.58
N HIS A 166 -4.21 -29.90 -22.79
CA HIS A 166 -5.37 -29.19 -23.31
C HIS A 166 -5.35 -29.00 -24.84
N CYS A 167 -4.28 -29.39 -25.53
CA CYS A 167 -4.14 -29.24 -26.99
C CYS A 167 -5.18 -30.06 -27.79
N ASN A 168 -5.77 -31.10 -27.20
CA ASN A 168 -6.84 -31.89 -27.84
C ASN A 168 -8.26 -31.32 -27.61
N SER A 169 -8.38 -30.22 -26.86
CA SER A 169 -9.68 -29.61 -26.54
C SER A 169 -10.21 -28.78 -27.73
N ASN A 170 -11.50 -28.46 -27.71
CA ASN A 170 -12.07 -27.53 -28.68
C ASN A 170 -11.44 -26.11 -28.56
N THR A 171 -11.57 -25.29 -29.61
CA THR A 171 -10.96 -23.94 -29.68
C THR A 171 -11.40 -23.02 -28.54
N GLU A 172 -12.68 -23.07 -28.18
CA GLU A 172 -13.25 -22.21 -27.15
C GLU A 172 -12.67 -22.55 -25.77
N THR A 173 -12.55 -23.84 -25.46
CA THR A 173 -11.91 -24.32 -24.23
C THR A 173 -10.44 -23.89 -24.16
N LYS A 174 -9.66 -24.04 -25.24
CA LYS A 174 -8.27 -23.58 -25.31
C LYS A 174 -8.16 -22.08 -25.01
N ARG A 175 -9.06 -21.30 -25.61
CA ARG A 175 -9.10 -19.84 -25.45
C ARG A 175 -9.43 -19.44 -24.00
N ASN A 176 -10.40 -20.11 -23.39
CA ASN A 176 -10.79 -19.85 -21.99
C ASN A 176 -9.71 -20.25 -20.99
N ILE A 177 -9.00 -21.36 -21.22
CA ILE A 177 -7.85 -21.77 -20.41
C ILE A 177 -6.73 -20.73 -20.51
N LEU A 178 -6.38 -20.31 -21.73
CA LEU A 178 -5.35 -19.30 -21.95
C LEU A 178 -5.71 -17.97 -21.26
N LYS A 179 -6.96 -17.53 -21.37
CA LYS A 179 -7.48 -16.35 -20.65
C LYS A 179 -7.34 -16.52 -19.14
N ALA A 180 -7.71 -17.67 -18.59
CA ALA A 180 -7.66 -17.93 -17.15
C ALA A 180 -6.22 -17.89 -16.63
N ILE A 181 -5.28 -18.54 -17.34
CA ILE A 181 -3.85 -18.55 -16.98
C ILE A 181 -3.32 -17.11 -17.00
N GLN A 182 -3.41 -16.41 -18.14
CA GLN A 182 -2.81 -15.08 -18.31
C GLN A 182 -3.43 -13.98 -17.43
N ARG A 183 -4.66 -14.19 -16.92
CA ARG A 183 -5.35 -13.25 -16.01
C ARG A 183 -5.10 -13.57 -14.53
N SER A 184 -4.68 -14.79 -14.22
CA SER A 184 -4.38 -15.23 -12.86
C SER A 184 -2.94 -14.89 -12.49
N ARG A 185 -2.73 -14.32 -11.31
CA ARG A 185 -1.39 -13.96 -10.82
C ARG A 185 -1.17 -14.55 -9.45
N ASN A 186 -0.04 -15.21 -9.28
CA ASN A 186 0.36 -15.81 -8.02
C ASN A 186 1.11 -14.80 -7.15
N ILE A 187 0.84 -14.82 -5.85
CA ILE A 187 1.49 -13.98 -4.85
C ILE A 187 2.37 -14.87 -4.00
N LYS A 188 3.64 -14.50 -3.84
CA LYS A 188 4.54 -15.10 -2.87
C LYS A 188 4.50 -14.32 -1.56
N VAL A 189 4.47 -15.05 -0.46
CA VAL A 189 4.47 -14.52 0.90
C VAL A 189 5.65 -15.12 1.64
N TRP A 190 6.44 -14.28 2.31
CA TRP A 190 7.49 -14.74 3.21
C TRP A 190 7.51 -13.88 4.46
N HIS A 191 8.11 -14.41 5.52
CA HIS A 191 8.28 -13.67 6.75
C HIS A 191 9.73 -13.68 7.21
N VAL A 192 10.11 -12.60 7.89
CA VAL A 192 11.43 -12.44 8.50
C VAL A 192 11.24 -12.02 9.95
N HIS A 193 12.06 -12.61 10.82
CA HIS A 193 12.15 -12.22 12.22
C HIS A 193 13.43 -11.41 12.41
N SER A 194 13.35 -10.33 13.18
CA SER A 194 14.51 -9.48 13.47
C SER A 194 14.37 -8.85 14.84
N ASP A 195 15.45 -8.77 15.59
CA ASP A 195 15.50 -8.03 16.84
C ASP A 195 16.12 -6.65 16.59
N ILE A 196 15.41 -5.59 16.95
CA ILE A 196 15.90 -4.21 16.87
C ILE A 196 15.71 -3.58 18.24
N LEU A 197 16.81 -3.10 18.84
CA LEU A 197 16.80 -2.43 20.15
C LEU A 197 16.05 -3.25 21.23
N SER A 198 16.36 -4.54 21.33
CA SER A 198 15.73 -5.47 22.29
C SER A 198 14.22 -5.66 22.12
N HIS A 199 13.65 -5.29 20.97
CA HIS A 199 12.30 -5.67 20.57
C HIS A 199 12.35 -6.63 19.38
N THR A 200 11.65 -7.75 19.49
CA THR A 200 11.47 -8.68 18.39
C THR A 200 10.40 -8.18 17.42
N TYR A 201 10.72 -8.17 16.14
CA TYR A 201 9.82 -7.83 15.06
C TYR A 201 9.58 -9.05 14.16
N ILE A 202 8.36 -9.16 13.68
CA ILE A 202 7.97 -10.08 12.62
C ILE A 202 7.45 -9.27 11.42
N ASN A 203 8.12 -9.44 10.28
CA ASN A 203 7.75 -8.80 9.03
C ASN A 203 7.20 -9.85 8.09
N PHE A 204 5.95 -9.69 7.65
CA PHE A 204 5.43 -10.41 6.50
C PHE A 204 5.54 -9.53 5.28
N MET A 205 6.22 -10.06 4.27
CA MET A 205 6.42 -9.44 2.99
C MET A 205 5.66 -10.24 1.93
N ILE A 206 5.14 -9.52 0.94
CA ILE A 206 4.47 -10.12 -0.21
C ILE A 206 5.02 -9.53 -1.50
N SER A 207 4.97 -10.30 -2.58
CA SER A 207 5.15 -9.77 -3.93
C SER A 207 4.44 -10.66 -4.92
N TYR A 208 4.26 -10.19 -6.15
CA TYR A 208 3.92 -11.11 -7.23
C TYR A 208 5.09 -12.08 -7.47
N MET A 209 4.74 -13.29 -7.89
CA MET A 209 5.69 -14.25 -8.43
C MET A 209 5.80 -14.00 -9.93
N TYR A 210 7.02 -13.82 -10.43
CA TYR A 210 7.22 -13.64 -11.86
C TYR A 210 6.93 -14.94 -12.60
N ASP A 211 6.20 -14.80 -13.71
CA ASP A 211 5.84 -15.88 -14.62
C ASP A 211 5.69 -15.29 -16.03
N SER A 212 6.40 -15.85 -17.01
CA SER A 212 6.33 -15.43 -18.41
C SER A 212 4.95 -15.59 -19.05
N ALA A 213 4.08 -16.41 -18.45
CA ALA A 213 2.68 -16.52 -18.84
C ALA A 213 1.92 -15.21 -18.61
N ASN A 214 2.22 -14.53 -17.50
CA ASN A 214 1.45 -13.39 -16.98
C ASN A 214 2.16 -12.06 -17.24
N PHE A 215 3.48 -12.09 -17.34
CA PHE A 215 4.34 -10.95 -17.51
C PHE A 215 5.17 -11.07 -18.79
N LEU A 216 5.55 -9.93 -19.35
CA LEU A 216 6.48 -9.88 -20.46
C LEU A 216 7.88 -10.27 -20.00
N THR A 217 8.61 -10.95 -20.87
CA THR A 217 10.05 -11.11 -20.68
C THR A 217 10.77 -9.79 -20.93
N SER A 218 11.98 -9.62 -20.38
CA SER A 218 12.80 -8.44 -20.66
C SER A 218 13.04 -8.23 -22.16
N LYS A 219 13.18 -9.31 -22.93
CA LYS A 219 13.35 -9.24 -24.39
C LYS A 219 12.11 -8.64 -25.07
N GLU A 220 10.93 -9.20 -24.82
CA GLU A 220 9.67 -8.69 -25.38
C GLU A 220 9.38 -7.25 -24.96
N TYR A 221 9.78 -6.86 -23.75
CA TYR A 221 9.61 -5.50 -23.27
C TYR A 221 10.52 -4.50 -24.00
N LEU A 222 11.78 -4.88 -24.24
CA LEU A 222 12.75 -4.07 -24.99
C LEU A 222 12.37 -3.93 -26.47
N GLU A 223 11.82 -4.98 -27.09
CA GLU A 223 11.26 -4.92 -28.44
C GLU A 223 10.15 -3.86 -28.57
N ARG A 224 9.31 -3.72 -27.53
CA ARG A 224 8.25 -2.71 -27.47
C ARG A 224 8.76 -1.32 -27.11
N ASN A 225 9.90 -1.22 -26.41
CA ASN A 225 10.45 0.02 -25.88
C ASN A 225 11.95 0.14 -26.18
N PRO A 226 12.35 0.32 -27.45
CA PRO A 226 13.75 0.29 -27.87
C PRO A 226 14.62 1.42 -27.29
N THR A 227 14.00 2.46 -26.71
CA THR A 227 14.69 3.55 -26.03
C THR A 227 15.31 3.15 -24.69
N ILE A 228 14.85 2.03 -24.10
CA ILE A 228 15.36 1.50 -22.83
C ILE A 228 16.43 0.46 -23.14
N LYS A 229 17.60 0.57 -22.52
CA LYS A 229 18.75 -0.31 -22.83
C LYS A 229 18.89 -1.53 -21.92
N ASP A 230 18.44 -1.41 -20.68
CA ASP A 230 18.56 -2.48 -19.69
C ASP A 230 17.36 -2.43 -18.73
N ILE A 231 16.69 -3.57 -18.58
CA ILE A 231 15.55 -3.72 -17.69
C ILE A 231 15.37 -5.18 -17.28
N ASP A 232 15.24 -5.38 -15.98
CA ASP A 232 14.91 -6.67 -15.39
C ASP A 232 13.43 -6.67 -14.98
N ILE A 233 12.60 -7.33 -15.79
CA ILE A 233 11.15 -7.40 -15.53
C ILE A 233 10.85 -8.24 -14.30
N GLN A 234 11.61 -9.31 -14.06
CA GLN A 234 11.42 -10.13 -12.87
C GLN A 234 11.65 -9.28 -11.61
N LYS A 235 12.72 -8.49 -11.57
CA LYS A 235 12.99 -7.58 -10.45
C LYS A 235 11.90 -6.52 -10.26
N ILE A 236 11.29 -6.03 -11.34
CA ILE A 236 10.19 -5.06 -11.28
C ILE A 236 8.91 -5.70 -10.74
N VAL A 237 8.61 -6.92 -11.18
CA VAL A 237 7.41 -7.68 -10.80
C VAL A 237 7.49 -8.14 -9.35
N GLU A 238 8.63 -8.71 -8.97
CA GLU A 238 8.85 -9.34 -7.65
C GLU A 238 9.24 -8.35 -6.56
N ARG A 239 8.95 -7.05 -6.76
CA ARG A 239 9.26 -6.00 -5.79
C ARG A 239 8.52 -6.25 -4.46
N PRO A 240 9.24 -6.40 -3.34
CA PRO A 240 8.63 -6.75 -2.07
C PRO A 240 7.79 -5.61 -1.48
N GLN A 241 6.59 -5.92 -0.99
CA GLN A 241 5.69 -5.03 -0.27
C GLN A 241 5.51 -5.52 1.17
N LEU A 242 5.55 -4.61 2.13
CA LEU A 242 5.23 -4.91 3.52
C LEU A 242 3.72 -5.20 3.64
N TYR A 243 3.37 -6.33 4.24
CA TYR A 243 1.98 -6.72 4.49
C TYR A 243 1.63 -6.62 5.97
N ILE A 244 2.44 -7.22 6.83
CA ILE A 244 2.25 -7.18 8.29
C ILE A 244 3.58 -6.83 8.93
N LEU A 245 3.57 -5.86 9.82
CA LEU A 245 4.65 -5.56 10.75
C LEU A 245 4.11 -5.85 12.15
N GLY A 246 4.64 -6.86 12.83
CA GLY A 246 4.38 -7.13 14.24
C GLY A 246 5.60 -6.80 15.07
N GLN A 247 5.38 -6.23 16.24
CA GLN A 247 6.37 -6.00 17.27
C GLN A 247 5.97 -6.80 18.51
N SER A 248 6.95 -7.36 19.22
CA SER A 248 6.73 -7.97 20.52
C SER A 248 6.42 -6.87 21.55
N GLY A 249 5.34 -7.05 22.30
CA GLY A 249 4.99 -6.18 23.43
C GLY A 249 5.89 -6.36 24.66
N LYS A 250 6.82 -7.32 24.63
CA LYS A 250 7.85 -7.53 25.65
C LYS A 250 9.22 -7.41 25.01
N ASN A 251 10.18 -6.85 25.77
CA ASN A 251 11.57 -6.83 25.34
C ASN A 251 12.11 -8.27 25.32
N SER A 252 12.95 -8.57 24.34
CA SER A 252 13.79 -9.77 24.38
C SER A 252 14.84 -9.56 25.47
N THR A 253 14.54 -10.02 26.68
CA THR A 253 15.54 -10.19 27.74
C THR A 253 16.46 -11.33 27.34
N THR A 254 17.61 -10.99 26.75
CA THR A 254 18.85 -11.75 26.89
C THR A 254 19.57 -11.31 28.14
#